data_AF-A0A417WN22-F1
#
_entry.id   AF-A0A417WN22-F1
#
_cell.length_a   1.000
_cell.length_b   1.000
_cell.length_c   1.000
_cell.angle_alpha   90.00
_cell.angle_beta   90.00
_cell.angle_gamma   90.00
#
_symmetry.space_group_name_H-M   'P 1'
#
loop_
_entity.id
_entity.type
_entity.pdbx_description
1 polymer ?
#
loop_
_entity_poly.entity_id
_entity_poly.type
_entity_poly.pdbx_seq_one_letter_code
_entity_poly.pdbx_strand_id
1 'polypeptide(L)'
;KLYDGHDWKWFAVRLKHTDMEYLRKHWSGKKASAPTLEKKHDKYFLRFTYAEEVALNRTPVKEQTICSVDLGINTDAVCTIMRPDGTILGRKFINFPSDKDRMYRVLGRIRRFQREHGSRQVQGRWAYAKRLNTELGKKIAREIVFYASENRADVIVFEYLEMKGKLSGKKKQKLQMWRKRDIQKRCG
;
A
#
# COMPACT_ATOMS: atom_id res chain seq x y z
N LYS A 1 -20.70 15.96 -19.06
CA LYS A 1 -21.70 15.41 -20.00
C LYS A 1 -21.80 13.90 -19.75
N LEU A 2 -22.99 13.35 -19.55
CA LEU A 2 -23.23 11.91 -19.40
C LEU A 2 -24.25 11.49 -20.46
N TYR A 3 -24.04 10.33 -21.08
CA TYR A 3 -24.98 9.75 -22.03
C TYR A 3 -25.98 8.86 -21.27
N ASP A 4 -27.27 9.10 -21.44
CA ASP A 4 -28.33 8.38 -20.72
C ASP A 4 -28.92 7.18 -21.51
N GLY A 5 -28.37 6.90 -22.70
CA GLY A 5 -28.89 5.90 -23.63
C GLY A 5 -29.54 6.52 -24.87
N HIS A 6 -29.95 7.79 -24.80
CA HIS A 6 -30.62 8.50 -25.89
C HIS A 6 -29.97 9.85 -26.22
N ASP A 7 -29.55 10.61 -25.20
CA ASP A 7 -28.96 11.93 -25.40
C ASP A 7 -27.82 12.21 -24.39
N TRP A 8 -27.00 13.19 -24.75
CA TRP A 8 -25.93 13.69 -23.93
C TRP A 8 -26.40 14.82 -23.00
N LYS A 9 -26.63 14.47 -21.73
CA LYS A 9 -27.09 15.42 -20.72
C LYS A 9 -25.94 16.03 -19.94
N TRP A 10 -26.07 17.32 -19.63
CA TRP A 10 -25.16 18.02 -18.72
C TRP A 10 -25.67 17.89 -17.29
N PHE A 11 -24.78 17.47 -16.38
CA PHE A 11 -25.09 17.35 -14.95
C PHE A 11 -24.07 18.17 -14.16
N ALA A 12 -24.57 19.03 -13.28
CA ALA A 12 -23.73 19.69 -12.30
C ALA A 12 -23.43 18.71 -11.15
N VAL A 13 -22.15 18.41 -10.95
CA VAL A 13 -21.68 17.60 -9.82
C VAL A 13 -21.00 18.52 -8.80
N ARG A 14 -21.42 18.42 -7.54
CA ARG A 14 -20.71 19.07 -6.43
C ARG A 14 -19.71 18.09 -5.86
N LEU A 15 -18.43 18.40 -6.02
CA LEU A 15 -17.34 17.64 -5.39
C LEU A 15 -17.19 18.08 -3.93
N LYS A 16 -16.76 17.16 -3.06
CA LYS A 16 -16.47 17.51 -1.67
C LYS A 16 -15.29 18.45 -1.61
N HIS A 17 -15.24 19.29 -0.58
CA HIS A 17 -14.11 20.19 -0.35
C HIS A 17 -12.77 19.45 -0.32
N THR A 18 -12.70 18.32 0.41
CA THR A 18 -11.50 17.46 0.49
C THR A 18 -11.07 16.89 -0.86
N ASP A 19 -12.04 16.54 -1.71
CA ASP A 19 -11.75 16.01 -3.05
C ASP A 19 -11.18 17.13 -3.93
N MET A 20 -11.74 18.34 -3.83
CA MET A 20 -11.23 19.53 -4.53
C MET A 20 -9.82 19.91 -4.08
N GLU A 21 -9.51 19.87 -2.78
CA GLU A 21 -8.16 20.11 -2.27
C GLU A 21 -7.17 19.09 -2.83
N TYR A 22 -7.53 17.81 -2.82
CA TYR A 22 -6.70 16.75 -3.38
C TYR A 22 -6.40 16.98 -4.87
N LEU A 23 -7.43 17.30 -5.65
CA LEU A 23 -7.29 17.60 -7.07
C LEU A 23 -6.40 18.83 -7.28
N ARG A 24 -6.61 19.91 -6.55
CA ARG A 24 -5.75 21.11 -6.67
C ARG A 24 -4.28 20.81 -6.36
N LYS A 25 -4.03 20.00 -5.32
CA LYS A 25 -2.68 19.66 -4.88
C LYS A 25 -1.94 18.74 -5.86
N HIS A 26 -2.62 17.75 -6.43
CA HIS A 26 -1.97 16.66 -7.18
C HIS A 26 -2.21 16.71 -8.69
N TRP A 27 -3.26 17.40 -9.14
CA TRP A 27 -3.71 17.36 -10.54
C TRP A 27 -3.46 18.66 -11.30
N SER A 28 -3.34 19.80 -10.62
CA SER A 28 -3.13 21.09 -11.29
C SER A 28 -1.91 21.04 -12.23
N GLY A 29 -2.13 21.27 -13.53
CA GLY A 29 -1.09 21.25 -14.56
C GLY A 29 -0.67 19.86 -15.09
N LYS A 30 -1.31 18.76 -14.65
CA LYS A 30 -0.99 17.40 -15.14
C LYS A 30 -1.87 17.00 -16.33
N LYS A 31 -1.30 16.24 -17.27
CA LYS A 31 -2.04 15.61 -18.37
C LYS A 31 -2.91 14.49 -17.81
N ALA A 32 -4.23 14.65 -17.90
CA ALA A 32 -5.19 13.67 -17.39
C ALA A 32 -6.19 13.25 -18.44
N SER A 33 -6.68 12.02 -18.28
CA SER A 33 -7.81 11.51 -19.02
C SER A 33 -9.09 12.24 -18.63
N ALA A 34 -10.08 12.21 -19.52
CA ALA A 34 -11.43 12.55 -19.14
C ALA A 34 -11.89 11.70 -17.93
N PRO A 35 -12.67 12.25 -17.00
CA PRO A 35 -13.25 11.48 -15.91
C PRO A 35 -14.14 10.35 -16.41
N THR A 36 -14.03 9.20 -15.76
CA THR A 36 -14.96 8.07 -15.94
C THR A 36 -15.87 7.97 -14.73
N LEU A 37 -17.18 7.81 -14.95
CA LEU A 37 -18.16 7.56 -13.89
C LEU A 37 -18.15 6.07 -13.53
N GLU A 38 -17.86 5.74 -12.28
CA GLU A 38 -17.82 4.37 -11.76
C GLU A 38 -18.91 4.17 -10.70
N LYS A 39 -19.77 3.16 -10.86
CA LYS A 39 -20.76 2.78 -9.85
C LYS A 39 -20.18 1.72 -8.92
N LYS A 40 -20.14 2.00 -7.62
CA LYS A 40 -19.60 1.10 -6.60
C LYS A 40 -20.33 1.27 -5.27
N HIS A 41 -20.75 0.15 -4.65
CA HIS A 41 -21.47 0.15 -3.37
C HIS A 41 -22.67 1.13 -3.35
N ASP A 42 -23.48 1.10 -4.41
CA ASP A 42 -24.63 2.00 -4.62
C ASP A 42 -24.31 3.50 -4.62
N LYS A 43 -23.04 3.84 -4.85
CA LYS A 43 -22.55 5.21 -5.01
C LYS A 43 -21.87 5.37 -6.36
N TYR A 44 -21.90 6.60 -6.88
CA TYR A 44 -21.17 6.97 -8.08
C TYR A 44 -19.90 7.71 -7.72
N PHE A 45 -18.80 7.37 -8.37
CA PHE A 45 -17.49 7.97 -8.21
C PHE A 45 -17.02 8.52 -9.56
N LEU A 46 -16.37 9.68 -9.54
CA LEU A 46 -15.62 10.16 -10.70
C LEU A 46 -14.17 9.72 -10.53
N ARG A 47 -13.71 8.87 -11.45
CA ARG A 47 -12.33 8.40 -11.51
C ARG A 47 -11.59 9.18 -12.58
N PHE A 48 -10.46 9.75 -12.19
CA PHE A 48 -9.53 10.43 -13.08
C PHE A 48 -8.24 9.61 -13.13
N THR A 49 -7.65 9.47 -14.32
CA THR A 49 -6.29 8.93 -14.45
C THR A 49 -5.39 10.02 -15.01
N TYR A 50 -4.23 10.20 -14.39
CA TYR A 50 -3.22 11.13 -14.86
C TYR A 50 -1.88 10.44 -14.90
N ALA A 51 -1.03 10.89 -15.80
CA ALA A 51 0.35 10.46 -15.90
C ALA A 51 1.25 11.61 -15.42
N GLU A 52 2.31 11.25 -14.72
CA GLU A 52 3.34 12.18 -14.29
C GLU A 52 4.70 11.61 -14.71
N GLU A 53 5.50 12.45 -15.36
CA GLU A 53 6.89 12.13 -15.64
C GLU A 53 7.72 12.56 -14.43
N VAL A 54 8.47 11.60 -13.87
CA VAL A 54 9.37 11.83 -12.75
C VAL A 54 10.78 11.50 -13.23
N ALA A 55 11.67 12.48 -13.18
CA ALA A 55 13.07 12.24 -13.44
C ALA A 55 13.68 11.50 -12.25
N LEU A 56 14.25 10.32 -12.49
CA LEU A 56 14.99 9.57 -11.48
C LEU A 56 16.42 10.12 -11.39
N ASN A 57 16.97 10.14 -10.17
CA ASN A 57 18.38 10.45 -9.96
C ASN A 57 19.26 9.45 -10.70
N ARG A 58 20.33 9.95 -11.34
CA ARG A 58 21.32 9.15 -12.07
C ARG A 58 22.64 9.04 -11.32
N THR A 59 22.58 9.06 -10.00
CA THR A 59 23.75 8.94 -9.13
C THR A 59 24.50 7.65 -9.46
N PRO A 60 25.82 7.68 -9.76
CA PRO A 60 26.60 6.47 -10.01
C PRO A 60 26.53 5.51 -8.82
N VAL A 61 26.52 4.20 -9.08
CA VAL A 61 26.36 3.16 -8.03
C VAL A 61 27.35 3.33 -6.86
N LYS A 62 28.57 3.79 -7.14
CA LYS A 62 29.62 4.01 -6.13
C LYS A 62 29.38 5.21 -5.21
N GLU A 63 28.42 6.07 -5.55
CA GLU A 63 28.08 7.30 -4.82
C GLU A 63 26.66 7.24 -4.24
N GLN A 64 25.91 6.18 -4.51
CA GLN A 64 24.52 6.06 -4.08
C GLN A 64 24.38 5.88 -2.57
N THR A 65 23.48 6.64 -1.96
CA THR A 65 22.97 6.36 -0.62
C THR A 65 21.90 5.28 -0.72
N ILE A 66 22.10 4.17 -0.03
CA ILE A 66 21.25 2.99 -0.10
C ILE A 66 20.37 2.91 1.15
N CYS A 67 19.06 2.77 0.97
CA CYS A 67 18.13 2.37 2.02
C CYS A 67 17.85 0.87 1.91
N SER A 68 18.59 0.06 2.66
CA SER A 68 18.37 -1.38 2.75
C SER A 68 17.19 -1.69 3.68
N VAL A 69 16.26 -2.53 3.25
CA VAL A 69 15.02 -2.86 3.95
C VAL A 69 14.94 -4.37 4.21
N ASP A 70 14.94 -4.72 5.50
CA ASP A 70 14.65 -6.06 5.99
C ASP A 70 13.21 -6.13 6.52
N LEU A 71 12.44 -7.12 6.07
CA LEU A 71 11.04 -7.28 6.48
C LEU A 71 10.95 -8.37 7.55
N GLY A 72 10.67 -8.00 8.79
CA GLY A 72 10.67 -8.93 9.91
C GLY A 72 9.33 -9.60 10.23
N ILE A 73 9.38 -10.49 11.24
CA ILE A 73 8.19 -11.05 11.92
C ILE A 73 7.80 -10.21 13.13
N ASN A 74 8.76 -9.86 13.98
CA ASN A 74 8.53 -9.13 15.23
C ASN A 74 8.53 -7.62 15.00
N THR A 75 9.51 -7.13 14.25
CA THR A 75 9.54 -5.79 13.68
C THR A 75 8.96 -5.86 12.26
N ASP A 76 8.11 -4.92 11.87
CA ASP A 76 7.45 -5.00 10.56
C ASP A 76 8.42 -4.72 9.42
N ALA A 77 9.33 -3.76 9.61
CA ALA A 77 10.48 -3.51 8.73
C ALA A 77 11.64 -2.88 9.50
N VAL A 78 12.87 -3.14 9.08
CA VAL A 78 14.08 -2.43 9.53
C VAL A 78 14.69 -1.78 8.30
N CYS A 79 14.86 -0.47 8.34
CA CYS A 79 15.54 0.29 7.29
C CYS A 79 16.93 0.66 7.77
N THR A 80 17.96 0.41 6.96
CA THR A 80 19.34 0.81 7.21
C THR A 80 19.80 1.72 6.09
N ILE A 81 20.22 2.94 6.42
CA ILE A 81 20.86 3.84 5.47
C ILE A 81 22.35 3.53 5.45
N MET A 82 22.88 3.26 4.27
CA MET A 82 24.28 2.89 4.10
C MET A 82 24.89 3.45 2.82
N ARG A 83 26.21 3.58 2.83
CA ARG A 83 27.02 3.88 1.63
C ARG A 83 27.40 2.59 0.90
N PRO A 84 27.86 2.68 -0.36
CA PRO A 84 28.24 1.53 -1.17
C PRO A 84 29.44 0.75 -0.61
N ASP A 85 30.26 1.38 0.22
CA ASP A 85 31.39 0.77 0.93
C ASP A 85 30.98 -0.05 2.18
N GLY A 86 29.69 -0.09 2.51
CA GLY A 86 29.16 -0.78 3.69
C GLY A 86 29.03 0.08 4.94
N THR A 87 29.47 1.34 4.91
CA THR A 87 29.33 2.27 6.04
C THR A 87 27.85 2.52 6.35
N ILE A 88 27.45 2.29 7.60
CA ILE A 88 26.07 2.53 8.05
C ILE A 88 25.94 3.96 8.59
N LEU A 89 24.99 4.71 8.04
CA LEU A 89 24.68 6.09 8.43
C LEU A 89 23.53 6.17 9.45
N GLY A 90 22.61 5.19 9.44
CA GLY A 90 21.48 5.19 10.35
C GLY A 90 20.59 3.97 10.22
N ARG A 91 19.74 3.75 11.22
CA ARG A 91 18.73 2.68 11.22
C ARG A 91 17.40 3.17 11.76
N LYS A 92 16.30 2.68 11.19
CA LYS A 92 14.93 2.88 11.68
C LYS A 92 14.20 1.55 11.78
N PHE A 93 13.66 1.28 12.96
CA PHE A 93 12.77 0.16 13.21
C PHE A 93 11.32 0.62 13.03
N ILE A 94 10.61 -0.01 12.10
CA ILE A 94 9.21 0.29 11.80
C ILE A 94 8.36 -0.83 12.38
N ASN A 95 7.44 -0.46 13.26
CA ASN A 95 6.60 -1.43 13.96
C ASN A 95 5.22 -0.83 14.29
N PHE A 96 4.16 -1.56 13.99
CA PHE A 96 2.77 -1.19 14.31
C PHE A 96 2.13 -2.26 15.20
N PRO A 97 2.46 -2.31 16.51
CA PRO A 97 1.98 -3.34 17.41
C PRO A 97 0.45 -3.36 17.53
N SER A 98 -0.19 -2.20 17.65
CA SER A 98 -1.65 -2.10 17.78
C SER A 98 -2.41 -2.63 16.57
N ASP A 99 -1.89 -2.41 15.35
CA ASP A 99 -2.47 -2.97 14.12
C ASP A 99 -2.31 -4.50 14.08
N LYS A 100 -1.18 -5.04 14.54
CA LYS A 100 -0.95 -6.49 14.67
C LYS A 100 -1.89 -7.12 15.70
N ASP A 101 -2.08 -6.49 16.86
CA ASP A 101 -3.02 -6.99 17.87
C ASP A 101 -4.45 -6.99 17.35
N ARG A 102 -4.86 -5.92 16.67
CA ARG A 102 -6.16 -5.85 16.00
C ARG A 102 -6.32 -6.98 14.99
N MET A 103 -5.28 -7.26 14.18
CA MET A 103 -5.27 -8.37 13.24
C MET A 103 -5.46 -9.72 13.96
N TYR A 104 -4.72 -9.97 15.04
CA TYR A 104 -4.81 -11.22 15.79
C TYR A 104 -6.18 -11.43 16.42
N ARG A 105 -6.79 -10.38 16.98
CA ARG A 105 -8.18 -10.44 17.49
C ARG A 105 -9.17 -10.81 16.40
N VAL A 106 -9.05 -10.21 15.20
CA VAL A 106 -9.92 -10.53 14.05
C VAL A 106 -9.74 -11.98 13.60
N LEU A 107 -8.50 -12.46 13.52
CA LEU A 107 -8.22 -13.86 13.19
C LEU A 107 -8.77 -14.83 14.24
N GLY A 108 -8.69 -14.47 15.53
CA GLY A 108 -9.31 -15.24 16.62
C GLY A 108 -10.83 -15.34 16.47
N ARG A 109 -11.50 -14.21 16.18
CA ARG A 109 -12.95 -14.19 15.90
C ARG A 109 -13.33 -15.03 14.69
N ILE A 110 -12.53 -14.98 13.61
CA ILE A 110 -12.74 -15.84 12.44
C ILE A 110 -12.64 -17.32 12.81
N ARG A 111 -11.59 -17.72 13.55
CA ARG A 111 -11.41 -19.10 13.98
C ARG A 111 -12.57 -19.60 14.84
N ARG A 112 -13.00 -18.78 15.80
CA ARG A 112 -14.16 -19.06 16.67
C ARG A 112 -15.43 -19.28 15.84
N PHE A 113 -15.72 -18.35 14.93
CA PHE A 113 -16.87 -18.45 14.04
C PHE A 113 -16.83 -19.70 13.16
N GLN A 114 -15.65 -20.05 12.60
CA GLN A 114 -15.51 -21.26 11.79
C GLN A 114 -15.75 -22.55 12.59
N ARG A 115 -15.39 -22.56 13.88
CA ARG A 115 -15.63 -23.69 14.79
C ARG A 115 -17.10 -23.82 15.16
N GLU A 116 -17.79 -22.71 15.40
CA GLU A 116 -19.19 -22.68 15.87
C GLU A 116 -20.21 -22.83 14.72
N HIS A 117 -19.91 -22.29 13.54
CA HIS A 117 -20.88 -22.17 12.43
C HIS A 117 -20.36 -22.69 11.08
N GLY A 118 -19.17 -23.30 11.05
CA GLY A 118 -18.56 -23.79 9.81
C GLY A 118 -18.01 -22.69 8.89
N SER A 119 -17.58 -23.09 7.69
CA SER A 119 -16.88 -22.21 6.74
C SER A 119 -17.80 -21.42 5.81
N ARG A 120 -19.10 -21.72 5.75
CA ARG A 120 -20.01 -21.24 4.69
C ARG A 120 -20.23 -19.73 4.69
N GLN A 121 -20.17 -19.07 5.85
CA GLN A 121 -20.44 -17.63 6.01
C GLN A 121 -19.22 -16.80 6.45
N VAL A 122 -17.99 -17.28 6.18
CA VAL A 122 -16.78 -16.62 6.67
C VAL A 122 -16.22 -15.54 5.71
N GLN A 123 -16.71 -15.46 4.47
CA GLN A 123 -16.12 -14.64 3.41
C GLN A 123 -16.02 -13.15 3.79
N GLY A 124 -17.09 -12.54 4.31
CA GLY A 124 -17.08 -11.13 4.72
C GLY A 124 -16.08 -10.84 5.84
N ARG A 125 -15.87 -11.79 6.76
CA ARG A 125 -14.89 -11.68 7.85
C ARG A 125 -13.46 -11.74 7.30
N TRP A 126 -13.19 -12.61 6.34
CA TRP A 126 -11.91 -12.65 5.63
C TRP A 126 -11.66 -11.41 4.78
N ALA A 127 -12.70 -10.84 4.15
CA ALA A 127 -12.58 -9.59 3.42
C ALA A 127 -12.15 -8.44 4.36
N TYR A 128 -12.70 -8.41 5.58
CA TYR A 128 -12.26 -7.44 6.58
C TYR A 128 -10.81 -7.66 7.05
N ALA A 129 -10.41 -8.90 7.34
CA ALA A 129 -9.03 -9.22 7.68
C ALA A 129 -8.06 -8.83 6.55
N LYS A 130 -8.42 -9.09 5.29
CA LYS A 130 -7.64 -8.68 4.12
C LYS A 130 -7.45 -7.16 4.07
N ARG A 131 -8.53 -6.38 4.27
CA ARG A 131 -8.45 -4.91 4.32
C ARG A 131 -7.49 -4.43 5.41
N LEU A 132 -7.60 -4.96 6.63
CA LEU A 132 -6.68 -4.60 7.71
C LEU A 132 -5.22 -4.92 7.36
N ASN A 133 -4.96 -6.04 6.68
CA ASN A 133 -3.62 -6.45 6.30
C ASN A 133 -3.02 -5.51 5.25
N THR A 134 -3.86 -5.09 4.29
CA THR A 134 -3.49 -4.10 3.28
C THR A 134 -3.23 -2.72 3.87
N GLU A 135 -4.06 -2.24 4.80
CA GLU A 135 -3.83 -0.94 5.45
C GLU A 135 -2.54 -0.94 6.27
N LEU A 136 -2.24 -2.04 6.98
CA LEU A 136 -0.96 -2.19 7.66
C LEU A 136 0.22 -2.20 6.67
N GLY A 137 0.11 -2.92 5.55
CA GLY A 137 1.12 -2.88 4.48
C GLY A 137 1.38 -1.48 3.94
N LYS A 138 0.32 -0.68 3.72
CA LYS A 138 0.43 0.73 3.31
C LYS A 138 1.15 1.60 4.33
N LYS A 139 0.82 1.45 5.62
CA LYS A 139 1.49 2.20 6.71
C LYS A 139 2.99 1.90 6.73
N ILE A 140 3.37 0.63 6.62
CA ILE A 140 4.78 0.22 6.61
C ILE A 140 5.50 0.77 5.37
N ALA A 141 4.92 0.60 4.17
CA ALA A 141 5.49 1.12 2.94
C ALA A 141 5.70 2.64 2.99
N ARG A 142 4.73 3.38 3.56
CA ARG A 142 4.83 4.82 3.75
C ARG A 142 5.99 5.21 4.66
N GLU A 143 6.17 4.53 5.79
CA GLU A 143 7.29 4.81 6.71
C GLU A 143 8.66 4.49 6.10
N ILE A 144 8.75 3.43 5.27
CA ILE A 144 9.97 3.09 4.52
C ILE A 144 10.32 4.24 3.56
N VAL A 145 9.35 4.66 2.73
CA VAL A 145 9.57 5.72 1.73
C VAL A 145 9.89 7.05 2.41
N PHE A 146 9.22 7.38 3.52
CA PHE A 146 9.55 8.59 4.27
C PHE A 146 10.96 8.56 4.82
N TYR A 147 11.37 7.46 5.43
CA TYR A 147 12.71 7.36 5.98
C TYR A 147 13.79 7.42 4.88
N ALA A 148 13.57 6.75 3.75
CA ALA A 148 14.44 6.85 2.58
C ALA A 148 14.55 8.29 2.07
N SER A 149 13.40 8.99 1.98
CA SER A 149 13.34 10.38 1.52
C SER A 149 14.02 11.35 2.50
N GLU A 150 13.81 11.20 3.82
CA GLU A 150 14.44 12.03 4.85
C GLU A 150 15.97 11.93 4.81
N ASN A 151 16.49 10.75 4.47
CA ASN A 151 17.92 10.50 4.36
C ASN A 151 18.46 10.66 2.93
N ARG A 152 17.64 11.16 1.99
CA ARG A 152 18.01 11.35 0.58
C ARG A 152 18.62 10.09 -0.05
N ALA A 153 18.06 8.93 0.27
CA ALA A 153 18.48 7.68 -0.33
C ALA A 153 18.17 7.70 -1.84
N ASP A 154 19.17 7.33 -2.64
CA ASP A 154 19.03 7.21 -4.09
C ASP A 154 18.26 5.95 -4.49
N VAL A 155 18.35 4.91 -3.66
CA VAL A 155 17.81 3.58 -3.94
C VAL A 155 17.28 2.91 -2.68
N ILE A 156 16.14 2.24 -2.80
CA ILE A 156 15.59 1.35 -1.77
C ILE A 156 15.84 -0.09 -2.23
N VAL A 157 16.54 -0.87 -1.40
CA VAL A 157 16.85 -2.27 -1.68
C VAL A 157 16.10 -3.14 -0.68
N PHE A 158 15.36 -4.14 -1.16
CA PHE A 158 14.71 -5.14 -0.31
C PHE A 158 15.47 -6.45 -0.32
N GLU A 159 15.38 -7.22 0.77
CA GLU A 159 15.75 -8.63 0.75
C GLU A 159 15.01 -9.40 -0.38
N TYR A 160 15.72 -10.32 -1.03
CA TYR A 160 15.08 -11.22 -1.99
C TYR A 160 14.21 -12.21 -1.24
N LEU A 161 12.90 -12.06 -1.39
CA LEU A 161 11.90 -13.00 -0.89
C LEU A 161 11.34 -13.77 -2.06
N GLU A 162 11.42 -15.10 -2.03
CA GLU A 162 10.74 -15.91 -3.02
C GLU A 162 9.22 -15.80 -2.82
N MET A 163 8.58 -15.01 -3.69
CA MET A 163 7.15 -14.69 -3.61
C MET A 163 6.27 -15.54 -4.53
N LYS A 164 6.88 -16.47 -5.27
CA LYS A 164 6.18 -17.36 -6.21
C LYS A 164 5.69 -18.62 -5.48
N GLY A 165 4.46 -19.04 -5.78
CA GLY A 165 3.88 -20.30 -5.29
C GLY A 165 2.79 -20.16 -4.21
N LYS A 166 2.11 -21.29 -3.96
CA LYS A 166 1.15 -21.41 -2.85
C LYS A 166 1.95 -21.58 -1.55
N LEU A 167 1.94 -20.56 -0.72
CA LEU A 167 2.55 -20.62 0.60
C LEU A 167 1.90 -21.72 1.44
N SER A 168 2.69 -22.69 1.90
CA SER A 168 2.29 -23.67 2.91
C SER A 168 2.36 -23.05 4.31
N GLY A 169 1.69 -23.65 5.30
CA GLY A 169 1.78 -23.22 6.70
C GLY A 169 0.56 -22.47 7.26
N LYS A 170 0.73 -21.92 8.48
CA LYS A 170 -0.36 -21.34 9.28
C LYS A 170 -0.92 -20.10 8.58
N LYS A 171 -2.25 -19.88 8.61
CA LYS A 171 -2.91 -18.71 7.98
C LYS A 171 -2.27 -17.35 8.36
N LYS A 172 -1.75 -17.24 9.59
CA LYS A 172 -1.01 -16.06 10.08
C LYS A 172 0.28 -15.80 9.28
N GLN A 173 1.06 -16.84 8.98
CA GLN A 173 2.27 -16.75 8.15
C GLN A 173 1.92 -16.34 6.72
N LYS A 174 0.84 -16.90 6.16
CA LYS A 174 0.38 -16.53 4.80
C LYS A 174 0.01 -15.05 4.70
N LEU A 175 -0.72 -14.51 5.68
CA LEU A 175 -1.08 -13.09 5.72
C LEU A 175 0.14 -12.19 5.81
N GLN A 176 1.11 -12.57 6.63
CA GLN A 176 2.36 -11.85 6.76
C GLN A 176 3.14 -11.82 5.44
N MET A 177 3.29 -12.96 4.77
CA MET A 177 3.97 -13.03 3.47
C MET A 177 3.25 -12.21 2.39
N TRP A 178 1.92 -12.26 2.35
CA TRP A 178 1.14 -11.41 1.46
C TRP A 178 1.35 -9.92 1.74
N ARG A 179 1.52 -9.56 3.01
CA ARG A 179 1.86 -8.19 3.42
C ARG A 179 3.26 -7.80 2.98
N LYS A 180 4.26 -8.66 3.16
CA LYS A 180 5.64 -8.41 2.67
C LYS A 180 5.65 -8.12 1.16
N ARG A 181 4.94 -8.93 0.38
CA ARG A 181 4.76 -8.71 -1.06
C ARG A 181 4.06 -7.39 -1.39
N ASP A 182 3.02 -7.04 -0.66
CA ASP A 182 2.28 -5.78 -0.86
C ASP A 182 3.13 -4.56 -0.51
N ILE A 183 4.02 -4.66 0.48
CA ILE A 183 4.98 -3.60 0.84
C ILE A 183 5.98 -3.39 -0.30
N GLN A 184 6.65 -4.47 -0.77
CA GLN A 184 7.62 -4.37 -1.86
C GLN A 184 7.01 -3.77 -3.13
N LYS A 185 5.79 -4.18 -3.51
CA LYS A 185 5.07 -3.63 -4.66
C LYS A 185 4.69 -2.14 -4.51
N ARG A 186 4.65 -1.61 -3.30
CA ARG A 186 4.28 -0.20 -3.04
C ARG A 186 5.48 0.71 -2.95
N CYS A 187 6.65 0.17 -2.62
CA CYS A 187 7.89 0.93 -2.50
C CYS A 187 8.68 0.98 -3.81
N GLY A 188 8.51 -0.01 -4.69
CA GLY A 188 8.99 0.02 -6.08
C GLY A 188 7.89 0.45 -7.04
#